data_AF-A0A268RWG9-F1
#
_entry.id   AF-A0A268RWG9-F1
#
_cell.length_a   1.000
_cell.length_b   1.000
_cell.length_c   1.000
_cell.angle_alpha   90.00
_cell.angle_beta   90.00
_cell.angle_gamma   90.00
#
_symmetry.space_group_name_H-M   'P 1'
#
loop_
_entity.id
_entity.type
_entity.pdbx_description
1 polymer ?
#
loop_
_entity_poly.entity_id
_entity_poly.type
_entity_poly.pdbx_seq_one_letter_code
_entity_poly.pdbx_strand_id
1 'polypeptide(L)'
;MFFLVWGFLVWLGATAVFRFFGQFFFSLEQPLLLVAAYVGVIPLILSLTFPVYRYKKLQPRERQKAAVFIALPGMLFDVVVLLFFANIFVNLDPDMDRMFASWLLWAYSAILLTGLVPRKRNVT
;
A
#
# COMPACT_ATOMS: atom_id res chain seq x y z
N MET A 1 10.55 -1.82 15.53
CA MET A 1 9.26 -2.48 15.81
C MET A 1 8.06 -1.64 15.39
N PHE A 2 7.92 -0.38 15.82
CA PHE A 2 6.77 0.48 15.48
C PHE A 2 6.39 0.48 13.98
N PHE A 3 7.35 0.69 13.07
CA PHE A 3 7.07 0.73 11.62
C PHE A 3 6.59 -0.60 11.03
N LEU A 4 7.04 -1.73 11.59
CA LEU A 4 6.59 -3.08 11.17
C LEU A 4 5.14 -3.30 11.57
N VAL A 5 4.78 -2.94 12.81
CA VAL A 5 3.39 -3.02 13.29
C VAL A 5 2.50 -2.09 12.47
N TRP A 6 2.96 -0.87 12.19
CA TRP A 6 2.24 0.06 11.34
C TRP A 6 2.01 -0.50 9.93
N GLY A 7 3.05 -1.05 9.30
CA GLY A 7 2.96 -1.71 8.01
C GLY A 7 1.93 -2.84 7.98
N PHE A 8 1.96 -3.70 9.01
CA PHE A 8 0.98 -4.77 9.19
C PHE A 8 -0.46 -4.23 9.32
N LEU A 9 -0.68 -3.16 10.10
CA LEU A 9 -2.00 -2.55 10.25
C LEU A 9 -2.51 -1.92 8.95
N VAL A 10 -1.63 -1.26 8.19
CA VAL A 10 -1.96 -0.69 6.88
C VAL A 10 -2.34 -1.79 5.91
N TRP A 11 -1.56 -2.88 5.86
CA TRP A 11 -1.86 -4.06 5.06
C TRP A 11 -3.21 -4.66 5.46
N LEU A 12 -3.43 -4.93 6.75
CA LEU A 12 -4.67 -5.53 7.24
C LEU A 12 -5.90 -4.68 6.88
N GLY A 13 -5.78 -3.35 7.02
CA GLY A 13 -6.81 -2.40 6.62
C GLY A 13 -7.08 -2.44 5.12
N ALA A 14 -6.04 -2.46 4.29
CA ALA A 14 -6.18 -2.58 2.84
C ALA A 14 -6.85 -3.90 2.45
N THR A 15 -6.37 -5.04 2.95
CA THR A 15 -6.98 -6.35 2.72
C THR A 15 -8.45 -6.38 3.14
N ALA A 16 -8.80 -5.81 4.29
CA ALA A 16 -10.19 -5.69 4.72
C ALA A 16 -11.03 -4.83 3.76
N VAL A 17 -10.51 -3.69 3.29
CA VAL A 17 -11.19 -2.85 2.31
C VAL A 17 -11.45 -3.61 1.01
N PHE A 18 -10.47 -4.32 0.47
CA PHE A 18 -10.68 -5.15 -0.72
C PHE A 18 -11.65 -6.30 -0.46
N ARG A 19 -11.59 -6.91 0.73
CA ARG A 19 -12.49 -8.01 1.11
C ARG A 19 -13.95 -7.60 1.16
N PHE A 20 -14.25 -6.45 1.74
CA PHE A 20 -15.63 -6.01 1.96
C PHE A 20 -16.15 -5.08 0.87
N PHE A 21 -15.27 -4.28 0.25
CA PHE A 21 -15.66 -3.22 -0.69
C PHE A 21 -15.01 -3.35 -2.07
N GLY A 22 -14.09 -4.30 -2.27
CA GLY A 22 -13.36 -4.45 -3.53
C GLY A 22 -14.26 -4.60 -4.75
N GLN A 23 -15.39 -5.31 -4.60
CA GLN A 23 -16.38 -5.51 -5.67
C GLN A 23 -16.93 -4.20 -6.26
N PHE A 24 -16.91 -3.10 -5.51
CA PHE A 24 -17.46 -1.82 -5.96
C PHE A 24 -16.49 -1.01 -6.82
N PHE A 25 -15.18 -1.18 -6.66
CA PHE A 25 -14.18 -0.35 -7.34
C PHE A 25 -13.14 -1.13 -8.13
N PHE A 26 -13.06 -2.45 -7.93
CA PHE A 26 -12.04 -3.32 -8.50
C PHE A 26 -12.68 -4.38 -9.41
N SER A 27 -13.18 -3.92 -10.56
CA SER A 27 -13.81 -4.75 -11.60
C SER A 27 -13.38 -4.29 -13.00
N LEU A 28 -13.24 -5.24 -13.94
CA LEU A 28 -12.95 -4.95 -15.35
C LEU A 28 -14.12 -4.28 -16.07
N GLU A 29 -15.35 -4.44 -15.56
CA GLU A 29 -16.54 -3.80 -16.12
C GLU A 29 -16.52 -2.28 -15.95
N GLN A 30 -15.78 -1.78 -14.96
CA GLN A 30 -15.73 -0.37 -14.61
C GLN A 30 -14.27 0.14 -14.61
N PRO A 31 -13.65 0.24 -15.79
CA PRO A 31 -12.22 0.58 -15.92
C PRO A 31 -11.88 1.94 -15.30
N LEU A 32 -12.83 2.88 -15.27
CA LEU A 32 -12.63 4.18 -14.63
C LEU A 32 -12.39 4.07 -13.11
N LEU A 33 -13.15 3.21 -12.42
CA LEU A 33 -12.98 3.00 -10.97
C LEU A 33 -11.69 2.23 -10.68
N LEU A 34 -11.32 1.28 -11.53
CA LEU A 34 -10.06 0.58 -11.43
C LEU A 34 -8.88 1.55 -11.54
N VAL A 35 -8.87 2.43 -12.55
CA VAL A 35 -7.86 3.49 -12.68
C VAL A 35 -7.88 4.42 -11.47
N ALA A 36 -9.06 4.81 -10.99
CA ALA A 36 -9.18 5.62 -9.78
C ALA A 36 -8.57 4.93 -8.55
N ALA A 37 -8.67 3.59 -8.43
CA ALA A 37 -8.02 2.83 -7.36
C ALA A 37 -6.49 2.84 -7.48
N TYR A 38 -5.94 2.80 -8.69
CA TYR A 38 -4.49 2.93 -8.93
C TYR A 38 -3.97 4.34 -8.64
N VAL A 39 -4.69 5.37 -9.04
CA VAL A 39 -4.28 6.76 -8.79
C VAL A 39 -4.50 7.12 -7.32
N GLY A 40 -5.62 6.71 -6.74
CA GLY A 40 -6.03 7.00 -5.37
C GLY A 40 -5.16 6.36 -4.29
N VAL A 41 -4.47 5.26 -4.60
CA VAL A 41 -3.54 4.65 -3.64
C VAL A 41 -2.34 5.56 -3.33
N ILE A 42 -1.91 6.41 -4.27
CA ILE A 42 -0.79 7.33 -4.08
C ILE A 42 -1.08 8.34 -2.94
N PRO A 43 -2.12 9.19 -3.01
CA PRO A 43 -2.41 10.13 -1.93
C PRO A 43 -2.73 9.42 -0.62
N LEU A 44 -3.32 8.22 -0.66
CA LEU A 44 -3.55 7.40 0.52
C LEU A 44 -2.24 7.00 1.20
N ILE A 45 -1.28 6.45 0.45
CA ILE A 45 0.04 6.08 0.96
C ILE A 45 0.78 7.29 1.52
N LEU A 46 0.80 8.41 0.80
CA LEU A 46 1.46 9.64 1.26
C LEU A 46 0.84 10.12 2.58
N SER A 47 -0.49 10.04 2.70
CA SER A 47 -1.23 10.40 3.92
C SER A 47 -0.97 9.44 5.08
N LEU A 48 -0.66 8.16 4.83
CA LEU A 48 -0.34 7.18 5.87
C LEU A 48 1.14 7.20 6.28
N THR A 49 2.04 7.58 5.38
CA THR A 49 3.50 7.52 5.60
C THR A 49 4.08 8.83 6.12
N PHE A 50 3.75 9.97 5.52
CA PHE A 50 4.35 11.24 5.91
C PHE A 50 4.02 11.71 7.33
N PRO A 51 2.78 11.58 7.84
CA PRO A 51 2.49 11.92 9.23
C PRO A 51 3.29 11.09 10.21
N VAL A 52 3.50 9.80 9.91
CA VAL A 52 4.33 8.91 10.73
C VAL A 52 5.79 9.37 10.75
N TYR A 53 6.35 9.75 9.60
CA TYR A 53 7.71 10.30 9.54
C TYR A 53 7.84 11.63 10.29
N ARG A 54 6.81 12.48 10.23
CA ARG A 54 6.77 13.78 10.93
C ARG A 54 6.65 13.59 12.44
N TYR A 55 5.77 12.69 12.88
CA TYR A 55 5.56 12.36 14.29
C TYR A 55 6.83 11.81 14.94
N LYS A 56 7.55 10.93 14.23
CA LYS A 56 8.84 10.37 14.70
C LYS A 56 10.05 11.25 14.37
N LYS A 57 9.86 12.44 13.79
CA LYS A 57 10.92 13.42 13.43
C LYS A 57 12.10 12.79 12.66
N LEU A 58 11.80 11.87 11.73
CA LEU A 58 12.83 11.06 11.07
C LEU A 58 13.74 11.89 10.14
N GLN A 59 15.04 11.64 10.27
CA GLN A 59 16.06 12.13 9.33
C GLN A 59 15.94 11.38 7.99
N PRO A 60 16.45 11.96 6.86
CA PRO A 60 16.33 11.33 5.55
C PRO A 60 16.82 9.87 5.48
N ARG A 61 17.94 9.54 6.14
CA ARG A 61 18.47 8.17 6.20
C ARG A 61 17.55 7.21 6.97
N GLU A 62 16.82 7.71 7.96
CA GLU A 62 15.91 6.90 8.77
C GLU A 62 14.58 6.67 8.06
N ARG A 63 14.16 7.58 7.18
CA ARG A 63 12.95 7.44 6.36
C ARG A 63 13.04 6.26 5.40
N GLN A 64 14.21 6.01 4.81
CA GLN A 64 14.44 4.84 3.96
C GLN A 64 14.20 3.54 4.72
N LYS A 65 14.81 3.42 5.91
CA LYS A 65 14.60 2.25 6.79
C LYS A 65 13.15 2.12 7.23
N ALA A 66 12.49 3.23 7.56
CA ALA A 66 11.09 3.24 7.95
C ALA A 66 10.17 2.80 6.80
N ALA A 67 10.38 3.29 5.58
CA ALA A 67 9.62 2.91 4.40
C ALA A 67 9.71 1.40 4.13
N VAL A 68 10.94 0.84 4.21
CA VAL A 68 11.16 -0.62 4.07
C VAL A 68 10.40 -1.38 5.16
N PHE A 69 10.48 -0.94 6.42
CA PHE A 69 9.76 -1.62 7.51
C PHE A 69 8.24 -1.46 7.45
N ILE A 70 7.71 -0.43 6.79
CA ILE A 70 6.27 -0.29 6.56
C ILE A 70 5.83 -1.25 5.44
N ALA A 71 6.61 -1.36 4.36
CA ALA A 71 6.24 -2.18 3.21
C ALA A 71 6.43 -3.70 3.45
N LEU A 72 7.53 -4.08 4.10
CA LEU A 72 7.98 -5.47 4.20
C LEU A 72 6.94 -6.44 4.81
N PRO A 73 6.26 -6.12 5.93
CA PRO A 73 5.25 -7.02 6.50
C PRO A 73 4.12 -7.29 5.50
N GLY A 74 3.59 -6.24 4.89
CA GLY A 74 2.51 -6.36 3.92
C GLY A 74 2.91 -7.22 2.73
N MET A 75 4.11 -6.99 2.17
CA MET A 75 4.64 -7.83 1.08
C MET A 75 4.69 -9.32 1.44
N LEU A 76 5.12 -9.66 2.67
CA LEU A 76 5.22 -11.05 3.12
C LEU A 76 3.83 -11.69 3.27
N PHE A 77 2.88 -10.98 3.86
CA PHE A 77 1.52 -11.49 4.01
C PHE A 77 0.78 -11.57 2.67
N ASP A 78 1.05 -10.65 1.74
CA ASP A 78 0.43 -10.66 0.42
C ASP A 78 0.84 -11.87 -0.43
N VAL A 79 1.96 -12.53 -0.14
CA VAL A 79 2.28 -13.83 -0.75
C VAL A 79 1.16 -14.84 -0.44
N VAL A 80 0.73 -14.91 0.81
CA VAL A 80 -0.37 -15.80 1.24
C VAL A 80 -1.69 -15.32 0.64
N VAL A 81 -1.93 -14.00 0.63
CA VAL A 81 -3.16 -13.43 0.07
C VAL A 81 -3.31 -13.77 -1.41
N LEU A 82 -2.24 -13.64 -2.20
CA LEU A 82 -2.25 -13.95 -3.61
C LEU A 82 -2.37 -15.46 -3.87
N LEU A 83 -1.70 -16.31 -3.08
CA LEU A 83 -1.83 -17.77 -3.20
C LEU A 83 -3.27 -18.25 -2.94
N PHE A 84 -3.98 -17.60 -2.02
CA PHE A 84 -5.35 -17.95 -1.66
C PHE A 84 -6.36 -16.87 -2.08
N PHE A 85 -6.08 -16.16 -3.18
CA PHE A 85 -6.83 -14.98 -3.60
C PHE A 85 -8.34 -15.23 -3.66
N ALA A 86 -8.78 -16.27 -4.37
CA ALA A 86 -10.19 -16.61 -4.51
C ALA A 86 -10.86 -17.04 -3.18
N ASN A 87 -10.10 -17.64 -2.25
CA ASN A 87 -10.62 -18.02 -0.93
C ASN A 87 -10.75 -16.82 0.01
N ILE A 88 -9.81 -15.87 -0.08
CA ILE A 88 -9.81 -14.66 0.75
C ILE A 88 -10.82 -13.68 0.18
N PHE A 89 -10.72 -13.32 -1.09
CA PHE A 89 -11.58 -12.35 -1.76
C PHE A 89 -12.72 -13.01 -2.54
N VAL A 90 -13.62 -13.71 -1.84
CA VAL A 90 -14.80 -14.34 -2.46
C VAL A 90 -15.75 -13.36 -3.17
N ASN A 91 -15.58 -12.07 -2.94
CA ASN A 91 -16.37 -10.98 -3.53
C ASN A 91 -15.75 -10.44 -4.83
N LEU A 92 -14.52 -10.84 -5.17
CA LEU A 92 -13.83 -10.42 -6.39
C LEU A 92 -13.81 -11.56 -7.39
N ASP A 93 -13.80 -11.20 -8.66
CA ASP A 93 -13.57 -12.14 -9.75
C ASP A 93 -12.18 -12.81 -9.56
N PRO A 94 -12.08 -14.15 -9.55
CA PRO A 94 -10.82 -14.87 -9.42
C PRO A 94 -9.75 -14.44 -10.44
N ASP A 95 -10.15 -14.00 -11.63
CA ASP A 95 -9.22 -13.56 -12.69
C ASP A 95 -8.60 -12.17 -12.43
N MET A 96 -9.01 -11.50 -11.35
CA MET A 96 -8.45 -10.20 -10.92
C MET A 96 -7.15 -10.34 -10.12
N ASP A 97 -6.69 -11.56 -9.84
CA ASP A 97 -5.48 -11.85 -9.08
C ASP A 97 -4.25 -11.10 -9.61
N ARG A 98 -4.04 -11.10 -10.94
CA ARG A 98 -2.93 -10.41 -11.61
C ARG A 98 -3.03 -8.90 -11.47
N MET A 99 -4.24 -8.37 -11.61
CA MET A 99 -4.50 -6.94 -11.47
C MET A 99 -4.28 -6.48 -10.03
N PHE A 100 -4.68 -7.31 -9.06
CA PHE A 100 -4.44 -7.06 -7.65
C PHE A 100 -2.94 -7.13 -7.33
N ALA A 101 -2.22 -8.13 -7.84
CA ALA A 101 -0.78 -8.23 -7.69
C ALA A 101 -0.04 -7.02 -8.26
N SER A 102 -0.40 -6.53 -9.46
CA SER A 102 0.19 -5.32 -10.02
C SER A 102 -0.15 -4.07 -9.21
N TRP A 103 -1.38 -4.00 -8.66
CA TRP A 103 -1.79 -2.91 -7.77
C TRP A 103 -0.97 -2.90 -6.46
N LEU A 104 -0.71 -4.08 -5.88
CA LEU A 104 0.15 -4.22 -4.71
C LEU A 104 1.59 -3.76 -5.01
N LEU A 105 2.17 -4.21 -6.12
CA LEU A 105 3.51 -3.78 -6.53
C LEU A 105 3.59 -2.26 -6.70
N TRP A 106 2.55 -1.66 -7.28
CA TRP A 106 2.43 -0.21 -7.42
C TRP A 106 2.38 0.49 -6.05
N ALA A 107 1.50 0.03 -5.15
CA ALA A 107 1.36 0.56 -3.80
C ALA A 107 2.68 0.48 -3.01
N TYR A 108 3.32 -0.69 -3.00
CA TYR A 108 4.59 -0.86 -2.30
C TYR A 108 5.73 -0.03 -2.89
N SER A 109 5.79 0.09 -4.21
CA SER A 109 6.76 0.98 -4.87
C SER A 109 6.57 2.43 -4.42
N ALA A 110 5.32 2.91 -4.37
CA ALA A 110 5.02 4.24 -3.86
C ALA A 110 5.43 4.43 -2.39
N ILE A 111 5.19 3.44 -1.52
CA ILE A 111 5.67 3.47 -0.11
C ILE A 111 7.18 3.63 -0.07
N LEU A 112 7.93 2.81 -0.81
CA LEU A 112 9.40 2.86 -0.83
C LEU A 112 9.91 4.20 -1.36
N LEU A 113 9.28 4.74 -2.40
CA LEU A 113 9.61 6.06 -2.95
C LEU A 113 9.46 7.17 -1.91
N THR A 114 8.50 7.08 -0.97
CA THR A 114 8.36 8.08 0.11
C THR A 114 9.61 8.19 0.99
N GLY A 115 10.36 7.09 1.15
CA GLY A 115 11.61 7.05 1.90
C GLY A 115 12.78 7.69 1.15
N LEU A 116 12.68 7.78 -0.19
CA LEU A 116 13.73 8.31 -1.06
C LEU A 116 13.57 9.82 -1.34
N VAL A 117 12.40 10.41 -1.10
CA VAL A 117 12.16 11.83 -1.36
C VAL A 117 13.12 12.71 -0.54
N PRO A 118 14.02 13.48 -1.18
CA PRO A 118 14.91 14.38 -0.49
C PRO A 118 14.11 15.48 0.22
N ARG A 119 14.44 15.78 1.48
CA ARG A 119 13.95 17.00 2.11
C ARG A 119 14.56 18.17 1.34
N LYS A 120 13.74 19.00 0.66
CA LYS A 120 14.20 20.29 0.15
C LYS A 120 14.91 21.00 1.30
N ARG A 121 16.22 21.19 1.18
CA ARG A 121 17.00 22.04 2.07
C ARG A 121 16.53 23.45 1.76
N ASN A 122 15.68 24.02 2.62
CA ASN A 122 15.45 25.46 2.59
C ASN A 122 16.80 26.08 2.93
N VAL A 123 17.52 26.51 1.90
CA VAL A 123 18.67 27.39 2.02
C VAL A 123 18.06 28.78 2.22
N THR A 124 17.93 29.18 3.48
CA THR A 124 17.80 30.60 3.88
C THR A 124 19.18 31.12 4.18
#